data_AF-A0A183TU36-F1
#
_entry.id   AF-A0A183TU36-F1
#
_cell.length_a   1.000
_cell.length_b   1.000
_cell.length_c   1.000
_cell.angle_alpha   90.00
_cell.angle_beta   90.00
_cell.angle_gamma   90.00
#
_symmetry.space_group_name_H-M   'P 1'
#
loop_
_entity.id
_entity.type
_entity.pdbx_description
1 polymer ?
#
loop_
_entity_poly.entity_id
_entity_poly.type
_entity_poly.pdbx_seq_one_letter_code
_entity_poly.pdbx_strand_id
1 'polypeptide(L)'
;MAAETTATVMDWPPCENGQQTITKTTFYGDVTMGSCRQGGQVRCYKNTLMTSLKQLQINPATWEDLARNRSACRRSVKTGAAIYEANKIAAAKTKRAARKSPTHRTNTANAQALPTCPRCQRTFRA
;
A
#
# COMPACT_ATOMS: atom_id res chain seq x y z
N MET A 1 45.69 -52.32 -4.59
CA MET A 1 46.23 -51.05 -4.06
C MET A 1 45.96 -49.97 -5.09
N ALA A 2 45.43 -48.84 -4.63
CA ALA A 2 44.68 -47.85 -5.40
C ALA A 2 45.51 -47.13 -6.49
N ALA A 3 44.88 -46.84 -7.63
CA ALA A 3 45.36 -45.84 -8.58
C ALA A 3 44.31 -44.72 -8.63
N GLU A 4 44.73 -43.57 -8.15
CA GLU A 4 43.93 -42.40 -7.82
C GLU A 4 43.54 -41.62 -9.09
N THR A 5 42.28 -41.22 -9.18
CA THR A 5 41.80 -40.33 -10.25
C THR A 5 42.08 -38.88 -9.84
N THR A 6 43.17 -38.31 -10.36
CA THR A 6 43.47 -36.89 -10.20
C THR A 6 42.63 -36.06 -11.18
N ALA A 7 41.58 -35.42 -10.68
CA ALA A 7 40.80 -34.43 -11.42
C ALA A 7 41.61 -33.14 -11.56
N THR A 8 42.09 -32.86 -12.77
CA THR A 8 42.74 -31.61 -13.14
C THR A 8 41.72 -30.46 -13.05
N VAL A 9 41.91 -29.61 -12.04
CA VAL A 9 41.29 -28.28 -11.92
C VAL A 9 41.78 -27.43 -13.10
N MET A 10 40.88 -27.06 -14.01
CA MET A 10 41.14 -25.97 -14.94
C MET A 10 40.91 -24.65 -14.20
N ASP A 11 42.01 -24.05 -13.74
CA ASP A 11 42.05 -22.67 -13.26
C ASP A 11 42.02 -21.73 -14.47
N TRP A 12 40.99 -20.89 -14.56
CA TRP A 12 40.83 -19.91 -15.65
C TRP A 12 41.48 -18.58 -15.24
N PRO A 13 42.41 -18.02 -16.02
CA PRO A 13 43.09 -16.79 -15.63
C PRO A 13 42.13 -15.59 -15.68
N PRO A 14 42.25 -14.63 -14.74
CA PRO A 14 41.40 -13.45 -14.77
C PRO A 14 41.80 -12.56 -15.96
N CYS A 15 40.85 -12.34 -16.88
CA CYS A 15 41.01 -11.35 -17.93
C CYS A 15 40.99 -9.94 -17.30
N GLU A 16 42.16 -9.35 -17.12
CA GLU A 16 42.29 -7.93 -16.76
C GLU A 16 41.91 -7.05 -17.95
N ASN A 17 40.64 -6.68 -18.01
CA ASN A 17 40.16 -5.64 -18.91
C ASN A 17 40.01 -4.36 -18.09
N GLY A 18 41.06 -3.54 -18.14
CA GLY A 18 41.08 -2.19 -17.61
C GLY A 18 40.06 -1.30 -18.31
N GLN A 19 38.85 -1.23 -17.75
CA GLN A 19 38.00 -0.06 -17.87
C GLN A 19 37.05 -0.03 -16.68
N GLN A 20 37.42 0.81 -15.72
CA GLN A 20 36.64 1.13 -14.53
C GLN A 20 35.26 1.63 -15.01
N THR A 21 34.26 0.75 -14.96
CA THR A 21 32.86 1.11 -15.15
C THR A 21 32.39 1.75 -13.84
N ILE A 22 32.66 3.05 -13.72
CA ILE A 22 32.30 3.92 -12.58
C ILE A 22 30.76 4.18 -12.53
N THR A 23 29.93 3.22 -12.94
CA THR A 23 28.48 3.41 -13.09
C THR A 23 27.64 2.21 -12.65
N LYS A 24 28.16 1.37 -11.75
CA LYS A 24 27.34 0.37 -11.02
C LYS A 24 27.55 0.38 -9.51
N THR A 25 28.74 0.75 -9.03
CA THR A 25 29.04 0.77 -7.58
C THR A 25 28.40 1.96 -6.86
N THR A 26 28.25 3.12 -7.53
CA THR A 26 27.62 4.31 -6.92
C THR A 26 26.10 4.20 -6.77
N PHE A 27 25.45 3.24 -7.46
CA PHE A 27 24.01 3.01 -7.31
C PHE A 27 23.68 1.95 -6.25
N TYR A 28 24.68 1.20 -5.79
CA TYR A 28 24.57 0.18 -4.74
C TYR A 28 25.61 0.43 -3.62
N GLY A 29 25.94 1.70 -3.38
CA GLY A 29 26.70 2.12 -2.20
C GLY A 29 25.76 2.28 -1.02
N ASP A 30 25.87 1.37 -0.06
CA ASP A 30 25.32 1.45 1.29
C ASP A 30 23.79 1.50 1.43
N VAL A 31 23.13 0.43 0.99
CA VAL A 31 22.02 -0.11 1.81
C VAL A 31 22.66 -0.80 3.02
N THR A 32 23.26 0.00 3.91
CA THR A 32 23.45 -0.44 5.30
C THR A 32 22.09 -0.86 5.78
N MET A 33 21.98 -2.13 6.15
CA MET A 33 20.79 -2.81 6.63
C MET A 33 20.25 -2.06 7.86
N GLY A 34 19.51 -0.98 7.60
CA GLY A 34 18.74 -0.28 8.62
C GLY A 34 17.80 -1.31 9.19
N SER A 35 18.00 -1.66 10.46
CA SER A 35 17.14 -2.59 11.18
C SER A 35 15.70 -2.07 11.07
N CYS A 36 14.91 -2.70 10.21
CA CYS A 36 13.49 -2.42 10.11
C CYS A 36 12.90 -2.56 11.52
N ARG A 37 12.14 -1.56 11.98
CA ARG A 37 11.51 -1.60 13.30
C ARG A 37 10.61 -2.84 13.41
N GLN A 38 11.10 -3.84 14.12
CA GLN A 38 10.44 -5.12 14.36
C GLN A 38 9.34 -4.95 15.41
N GLY A 39 8.31 -4.14 15.12
CA GLY A 39 7.32 -3.73 16.12
C GLY A 39 5.85 -3.86 15.74
N GLY A 40 5.51 -4.15 14.48
CA GLY A 40 4.14 -3.87 14.01
C GLY A 40 3.41 -4.91 13.19
N GLN A 41 4.07 -5.92 12.62
CA GLN A 41 3.48 -6.60 11.45
C GLN A 41 2.41 -7.65 11.80
N VAL A 42 2.61 -8.45 12.85
CA VAL A 42 1.70 -9.56 13.22
C VAL A 42 0.38 -9.05 13.80
N ARG A 43 0.43 -7.97 14.61
CA ARG A 43 -0.77 -7.33 15.19
C ARG A 43 -1.62 -6.63 14.12
N CYS A 44 -1.00 -6.05 13.10
CA CYS A 44 -1.70 -5.35 12.02
C CYS A 44 -2.53 -6.30 11.14
N TYR A 45 -2.05 -7.51 10.87
CA TYR A 45 -2.80 -8.48 10.05
C TYR A 45 -4.11 -8.91 10.74
N LYS A 46 -4.03 -9.33 12.01
CA LYS A 46 -5.22 -9.72 12.79
C LYS A 46 -6.23 -8.58 12.88
N ASN A 47 -5.78 -7.36 13.14
CA ASN A 47 -6.66 -6.20 13.21
C ASN A 47 -7.34 -5.89 11.87
N THR A 48 -6.60 -5.96 10.76
CA THR A 48 -7.14 -5.76 9.40
C THR A 48 -8.14 -6.86 9.00
N LEU A 49 -7.90 -8.09 9.43
CA LEU A 49 -8.85 -9.18 9.25
C LEU A 49 -10.13 -8.95 10.06
N MET A 50 -10.02 -8.51 11.31
CA MET A 50 -11.18 -8.21 12.15
C MET A 50 -12.00 -7.02 11.61
N THR A 51 -11.36 -6.00 11.04
CA THR A 51 -12.09 -4.87 10.42
C THR A 51 -12.77 -5.29 9.12
N SER A 52 -12.12 -6.09 8.27
CA SER A 52 -12.73 -6.57 7.02
C SER A 52 -13.91 -7.53 7.29
N LEU A 53 -13.82 -8.42 8.28
CA LEU A 53 -14.96 -9.28 8.67
C LEU A 53 -16.16 -8.46 9.15
N LYS A 54 -15.94 -7.41 9.95
CA LYS A 54 -16.99 -6.48 10.38
C LYS A 54 -17.63 -5.76 9.19
N GLN A 55 -16.82 -5.31 8.23
CA GLN A 55 -17.31 -4.66 7.00
C GLN A 55 -18.16 -5.58 6.14
N LEU A 56 -17.82 -6.88 6.11
CA LEU A 56 -18.56 -7.92 5.40
C LEU A 56 -19.76 -8.46 6.20
N GLN A 57 -20.04 -7.92 7.40
CA GLN A 57 -21.06 -8.42 8.34
C GLN A 57 -20.89 -9.90 8.74
N ILE A 58 -19.66 -10.40 8.70
CA ILE A 58 -19.33 -11.75 9.13
C ILE A 58 -18.90 -11.68 10.60
N ASN A 59 -19.56 -12.45 11.47
CA ASN A 59 -19.20 -12.48 12.88
C ASN A 59 -17.82 -13.15 13.04
N PRO A 60 -16.84 -12.48 13.68
CA PRO A 60 -15.51 -13.05 13.89
C PRO A 60 -15.52 -14.31 14.76
N ALA A 61 -16.49 -14.46 15.67
CA ALA A 61 -16.63 -15.67 16.50
C ALA A 61 -17.11 -16.89 15.69
N THR A 62 -17.87 -16.69 14.61
CA THR A 62 -18.36 -17.78 13.75
C THR A 62 -17.48 -18.00 12.52
N TRP A 63 -16.41 -17.20 12.35
CA TRP A 63 -15.53 -17.26 11.18
C TRP A 63 -14.74 -18.57 11.12
N GLU A 64 -14.28 -19.12 12.24
CA GLU A 64 -13.52 -20.38 12.28
C GLU A 64 -14.39 -21.58 11.84
N ASP A 65 -15.66 -21.61 12.27
CA ASP A 65 -16.63 -22.62 11.83
C ASP A 65 -16.99 -22.47 10.35
N LEU A 66 -17.14 -21.22 9.88
CA LEU A 66 -17.33 -20.91 8.46
C LEU A 66 -16.12 -21.34 7.63
N ALA A 67 -14.90 -21.13 8.11
CA ALA A 67 -13.67 -21.50 7.41
C ALA A 67 -13.54 -23.02 7.24
N ARG A 68 -14.06 -23.81 8.18
CA ARG A 68 -14.11 -25.27 8.08
C ARG A 68 -15.00 -25.75 6.92
N ASN A 69 -16.07 -25.00 6.61
CA ASN A 69 -16.91 -25.24 5.46
C ASN A 69 -16.60 -24.28 4.31
N ARG A 70 -15.71 -24.70 3.41
CA ARG A 70 -15.27 -23.92 2.24
C ARG A 70 -16.42 -23.32 1.42
N SER A 71 -17.50 -24.09 1.22
CA SER A 71 -18.66 -23.65 0.42
C SER A 71 -19.49 -22.57 1.13
N ALA A 72 -19.66 -22.70 2.45
CA ALA A 72 -20.33 -21.70 3.28
C ALA A 72 -19.50 -20.42 3.38
N CYS A 73 -18.17 -20.55 3.59
CA CYS A 73 -17.24 -19.42 3.59
C CYS A 73 -17.32 -18.60 2.30
N ARG A 74 -17.24 -19.25 1.13
CA ARG A 74 -17.32 -18.57 -0.18
C ARG A 74 -18.64 -17.82 -0.36
N ARG A 75 -19.77 -18.42 0.06
CA ARG A 75 -21.10 -17.77 -0.03
C ARG A 75 -21.18 -16.55 0.88
N SER A 76 -20.81 -16.69 2.15
CA SER A 76 -20.84 -15.59 3.12
C SER A 76 -19.95 -14.41 2.72
N VAL A 77 -18.73 -14.68 2.23
CA VAL A 77 -17.83 -13.62 1.73
C VAL A 77 -18.42 -12.92 0.50
N LYS A 78 -19.01 -13.67 -0.45
CA LYS A 78 -19.63 -13.07 -1.65
C LYS A 78 -20.82 -12.17 -1.29
N THR A 79 -21.67 -12.62 -0.37
CA THR A 79 -22.82 -11.83 0.12
C THR A 79 -22.34 -10.58 0.87
N GLY A 80 -21.41 -10.74 1.81
CA GLY A 80 -20.84 -9.62 2.57
C GLY A 80 -20.20 -8.58 1.66
N ALA A 81 -19.48 -9.02 0.61
CA ALA A 81 -18.83 -8.11 -0.33
C ALA A 81 -19.86 -7.30 -1.15
N ALA A 82 -20.94 -7.94 -1.59
CA ALA A 82 -22.02 -7.25 -2.31
C ALA A 82 -22.67 -6.17 -1.44
N ILE A 83 -22.93 -6.48 -0.16
CA ILE A 83 -23.50 -5.52 0.81
C ILE A 83 -22.53 -4.36 1.05
N TYR A 84 -21.25 -4.68 1.29
CA TYR A 84 -20.22 -3.67 1.54
C TYR A 84 -20.08 -2.68 0.37
N GLU A 85 -20.01 -3.18 -0.86
CA GLU A 85 -19.91 -2.32 -2.05
C GLU A 85 -21.19 -1.49 -2.26
N ALA A 86 -22.38 -2.06 -2.04
CA ALA A 86 -23.64 -1.32 -2.10
C ALA A 86 -23.66 -0.15 -1.09
N ASN A 87 -23.23 -0.41 0.16
CA ASN A 87 -23.12 0.61 1.20
C ASN A 87 -22.11 1.70 0.84
N LYS A 88 -20.96 1.31 0.28
CA LYS A 88 -19.93 2.25 -0.16
C LYS A 88 -20.41 3.16 -1.29
N ILE A 89 -21.15 2.62 -2.26
CA ILE A 89 -21.77 3.38 -3.35
C ILE A 89 -22.84 4.32 -2.80
N ALA A 90 -23.71 3.84 -1.91
CA ALA A 90 -24.74 4.66 -1.28
C ALA A 90 -24.13 5.84 -0.51
N ALA A 91 -23.11 5.59 0.31
CA ALA A 91 -22.38 6.62 1.04
C ALA A 91 -21.71 7.64 0.10
N ALA A 92 -21.12 7.19 -1.00
CA ALA A 92 -20.53 8.07 -2.01
C ALA A 92 -21.60 8.96 -2.69
N LYS A 93 -22.78 8.39 -3.00
CA LYS A 93 -23.91 9.14 -3.55
C LYS A 93 -24.42 10.20 -2.58
N THR A 94 -24.59 9.86 -1.30
CA THR A 94 -25.00 10.82 -0.25
C THR A 94 -23.99 11.97 -0.13
N LYS A 95 -22.68 11.66 -0.08
CA LYS A 95 -21.63 12.68 -0.03
C LYS A 95 -21.64 13.57 -1.28
N ARG A 96 -21.86 13.01 -2.46
CA ARG A 96 -21.97 13.77 -3.72
C ARG A 96 -23.20 14.69 -3.71
N ALA A 97 -24.34 14.22 -3.21
CA ALA A 97 -25.54 15.05 -3.08
C ALA A 97 -25.33 16.20 -2.11
N ALA A 98 -24.71 15.95 -0.94
CA ALA A 98 -24.35 16.98 0.03
C ALA A 98 -23.37 18.03 -0.54
N ARG A 99 -22.44 17.64 -1.43
CA ARG A 99 -21.56 18.60 -2.12
C ARG A 99 -22.27 19.41 -3.21
N LYS A 100 -23.33 18.87 -3.79
CA LYS A 100 -24.15 19.55 -4.79
C LYS A 100 -25.21 20.47 -4.18
N SER A 101 -25.50 20.35 -2.88
CA SER A 101 -26.51 21.21 -2.25
C SER A 101 -26.06 22.69 -2.28
N PRO A 102 -26.99 23.63 -2.53
CA PRO A 102 -26.66 25.05 -2.75
C PRO A 102 -25.81 25.70 -1.65
N THR A 103 -25.94 25.23 -0.42
CA THR A 103 -25.24 25.73 0.77
C THR A 103 -23.70 25.73 0.70
N HIS A 104 -23.07 24.89 -0.15
CA HIS A 104 -21.61 24.93 -0.32
C HIS A 104 -21.14 26.03 -1.29
N ARG A 105 -21.96 26.42 -2.27
CA ARG A 105 -21.53 27.38 -3.30
C ARG A 105 -21.51 28.83 -2.81
N THR A 106 -22.28 29.15 -1.78
CA THR A 106 -22.48 30.54 -1.34
C THR A 106 -21.34 31.10 -0.46
N ASN A 107 -20.45 30.27 0.08
CA ASN A 107 -19.58 30.68 1.20
C ASN A 107 -18.08 30.85 0.89
N THR A 108 -17.63 30.80 -0.37
CA THR A 108 -16.18 30.95 -0.67
C THR A 108 -15.86 32.08 -1.65
N ALA A 109 -16.83 32.56 -2.44
CA ALA A 109 -16.58 33.60 -3.43
C ALA A 109 -16.54 35.04 -2.86
N ASN A 110 -17.09 35.29 -1.66
CA ASN A 110 -17.26 36.65 -1.12
C ASN A 110 -16.51 36.96 0.18
N ALA A 111 -15.56 36.12 0.63
CA ALA A 111 -14.81 36.39 1.86
C ALA A 111 -13.33 35.94 1.86
N GLN A 112 -12.77 35.47 0.74
CA GLN A 112 -11.34 35.19 0.64
C GLN A 112 -10.66 36.46 0.09
N ALA A 113 -10.05 37.25 0.98
CA ALA A 113 -9.14 38.30 0.57
C ALA A 113 -8.07 37.68 -0.35
N LEU A 114 -7.84 38.28 -1.52
CA LEU A 114 -6.87 37.77 -2.49
C LEU A 114 -5.50 37.60 -1.80
N PRO A 115 -4.81 36.47 -2.02
CA PRO A 115 -3.49 36.26 -1.45
C PRO A 115 -2.57 37.38 -1.94
N THR A 116 -2.02 38.13 -0.98
CA THR A 116 -1.18 39.30 -1.23
C THR A 116 0.25 38.98 -0.83
N CYS A 117 1.19 39.28 -1.71
CA CYS A 117 2.63 39.17 -1.46
C CYS A 117 3.08 40.23 -0.43
N PRO A 118 3.56 39.87 0.77
CA PRO A 118 3.99 40.86 1.76
C PRO A 118 5.26 41.62 1.36
N ARG A 119 6.06 41.07 0.43
CA ARG A 119 7.30 41.70 -0.06
C ARG A 119 7.09 42.68 -1.21
N CYS A 120 6.01 42.50 -1.96
CA CYS A 120 5.79 43.20 -3.22
C CYS A 120 4.40 43.82 -3.33
N GLN A 121 3.57 43.68 -2.29
CA GLN A 121 2.20 44.18 -2.17
C GLN A 121 1.27 43.78 -3.33
N ARG A 122 1.68 42.80 -4.14
CA ARG A 122 0.91 42.33 -5.29
C ARG A 122 -0.16 41.35 -4.84
N THR A 123 -1.39 41.62 -5.25
CA THR A 123 -2.53 40.72 -5.14
C THR A 123 -2.51 39.73 -6.30
N PHE A 124 -2.46 38.44 -6.02
CA PHE A 124 -2.56 37.41 -7.06
C PHE A 124 -4.04 37.13 -7.36
N ARG A 125 -4.37 37.06 -8.65
CA ARG A 125 -5.68 36.59 -9.14
C ARG A 125 -5.52 35.15 -9.61
N ALA A 126 -6.55 34.34 -9.38
CA ALA A 126 -6.65 32.97 -9.91
C ALA A 126 -6.99 32.99 -11.40
#